data_AF-A0A511XDD6-F1
#
_entry.id   AF-A0A511XDD6-F1
#
_cell.length_a   1.000
_cell.length_b   1.000
_cell.length_c   1.000
_cell.angle_alpha   90.00
_cell.angle_beta   90.00
_cell.angle_gamma   90.00
#
_symmetry.space_group_name_H-M   'P 1'
#
loop_
_entity.id
_entity.type
_entity.pdbx_description
1 polymer ?
#
loop_
_entity_poly.entity_id
_entity_poly.type
_entity_poly.pdbx_seq_one_letter_code
_entity_poly.pdbx_strand_id
1 'polypeptide(L)'
;MIQDMMSGGASVEETLGLWASGLRSARERITPLFTQKRVAASACACLDVLIGYEPRKTGWTRAEVAGDLGPWRQQALLGGGH
;
A
#
# COMPACT_ATOMS: atom_id res chain seq x y z
N MET A 1 -41.79 7.97 -12.28
CA MET A 1 -40.47 7.80 -12.92
C MET A 1 -39.39 8.14 -11.89
N ILE A 2 -39.20 7.28 -10.89
CA ILE A 2 -38.30 7.51 -9.72
C ILE A 2 -37.48 6.22 -9.42
N GLN A 3 -37.41 5.26 -10.35
CA GLN A 3 -36.77 3.96 -10.10
C GLN A 3 -35.42 3.75 -10.80
N ASP A 4 -34.92 4.73 -11.57
CA ASP A 4 -33.65 4.58 -12.31
C ASP A 4 -32.44 5.19 -11.58
N MET A 5 -32.64 5.83 -10.42
CA MET A 5 -31.60 6.67 -9.80
C MET A 5 -30.55 5.88 -9.00
N MET A 6 -30.57 4.54 -8.98
CA MET A 6 -29.69 3.74 -8.08
C MET A 6 -29.14 2.42 -8.65
N SER A 7 -28.87 2.31 -9.95
CA SER A 7 -28.21 1.11 -10.50
C SER A 7 -27.17 1.44 -11.56
N GLY A 8 -26.14 2.17 -11.17
CA GLY A 8 -24.91 2.30 -11.95
C GLY A 8 -23.74 1.78 -11.13
N GLY A 9 -23.46 0.47 -11.20
CA GLY A 9 -22.21 -0.04 -10.66
C GLY A 9 -21.05 0.61 -11.40
N ALA A 10 -20.17 1.30 -10.67
CA ALA A 10 -18.97 1.91 -11.25
C ALA A 10 -18.18 0.84 -12.01
N SER A 11 -17.61 1.21 -13.16
CA SER A 11 -16.74 0.30 -13.91
C SER A 11 -15.56 -0.17 -13.03
N VAL A 12 -14.99 -1.33 -13.34
CA VAL A 12 -13.77 -1.82 -12.65
C VAL A 12 -12.66 -0.77 -12.72
N GLU A 13 -12.48 -0.13 -13.87
CA GLU A 13 -11.47 0.93 -14.07
C GLU A 13 -11.77 2.17 -13.22
N GLU A 14 -13.04 2.56 -13.12
CA GLU A 14 -13.46 3.70 -12.31
C GLU A 14 -13.23 3.41 -10.81
N THR A 15 -13.57 2.19 -10.39
CA THR A 15 -13.31 1.71 -9.03
C THR A 15 -11.81 1.70 -8.75
N LEU A 16 -10.99 1.14 -9.64
CA LEU A 16 -9.53 1.13 -9.49
C LEU A 16 -8.95 2.55 -9.43
N GLY A 17 -9.45 3.47 -10.25
CA GLY A 17 -9.08 4.88 -10.22
C GLY A 17 -9.39 5.56 -8.88
N LEU A 18 -10.57 5.31 -8.33
CA LEU A 18 -10.96 5.81 -7.00
C LEU A 18 -10.07 5.23 -5.89
N TRP A 19 -9.77 3.93 -5.95
CA TRP A 19 -8.87 3.28 -4.99
C TRP A 19 -7.45 3.84 -5.05
N ALA A 20 -6.87 3.98 -6.26
CA ALA A 20 -5.53 4.54 -6.43
C ALA A 20 -5.44 6.00 -5.91
N SER A 21 -6.46 6.81 -6.18
CA SER A 21 -6.58 8.17 -5.66
C SER A 21 -6.65 8.19 -4.12
N GLY A 22 -7.47 7.31 -3.53
CA GLY A 22 -7.59 7.16 -2.08
C GLY A 22 -6.28 6.77 -1.41
N LEU A 23 -5.54 5.80 -1.97
CA LEU A 23 -4.25 5.36 -1.44
C LEU A 23 -3.18 6.46 -1.51
N ARG A 24 -3.18 7.26 -2.59
CA ARG A 24 -2.28 8.43 -2.70
C ARG A 24 -2.59 9.50 -1.67
N SER A 25 -3.88 9.80 -1.46
CA SER A 25 -4.31 10.74 -0.41
C SER A 25 -3.97 10.22 1.00
N ALA A 26 -4.14 8.92 1.24
CA ALA A 26 -3.77 8.30 2.51
C ALA A 26 -2.27 8.44 2.80
N ARG A 27 -1.41 8.21 1.81
CA ARG A 27 0.06 8.36 1.92
C ARG A 27 0.47 9.73 2.45
N GLU A 28 -0.12 10.80 1.91
CA GLU A 28 0.15 12.17 2.35
C GLU A 28 -0.31 12.42 3.79
N ARG A 29 -1.49 11.90 4.14
CA ARG A 29 -2.09 12.08 5.47
C ARG A 29 -1.38 11.31 6.57
N ILE A 30 -0.85 10.12 6.27
CA ILE A 30 -0.19 9.27 7.28
C ILE A 30 1.27 9.67 7.52
N THR A 31 1.96 10.23 6.52
CA THR A 31 3.37 10.63 6.62
C THR A 31 3.70 11.47 7.87
N PRO A 32 2.94 12.54 8.21
CA PRO A 32 3.23 13.36 9.40
C PRO A 32 2.90 12.67 10.72
N LEU A 33 2.19 11.54 10.73
CA LEU A 33 1.84 10.81 11.96
C LEU A 33 3.03 10.03 12.54
N PHE A 34 4.09 9.85 11.76
CA PHE A 34 5.27 9.09 12.18
C PHE A 34 6.36 10.03 12.70
N THR A 35 6.80 9.82 13.95
CA THR A 35 7.93 10.55 14.54
C THR A 35 9.27 10.24 13.85
N GLN A 36 9.41 9.04 13.26
CA GLN A 36 10.64 8.57 12.65
C GLN A 36 10.51 8.57 11.12
N LYS A 37 11.36 9.34 10.43
CA LYS A 37 11.38 9.44 8.96
C LYS A 37 11.48 8.09 8.25
N ARG A 38 12.26 7.14 8.79
CA ARG A 38 12.40 5.79 8.23
C ARG A 38 11.10 4.97 8.27
N VAL A 39 10.29 5.15 9.32
CA VAL A 39 9.02 4.44 9.48
C VAL A 39 7.98 5.03 8.52
N ALA A 40 7.95 6.37 8.39
CA ALA A 40 7.13 7.05 7.40
C ALA A 40 7.45 6.56 5.98
N ALA A 41 8.74 6.45 5.63
CA ALA A 41 9.19 5.98 4.33
C ALA A 41 8.76 4.53 4.05
N SER A 42 8.92 3.64 5.04
CA SER A 42 8.49 2.23 4.91
C SER A 42 6.97 2.10 4.72
N ALA A 43 6.18 2.87 5.48
CA ALA A 43 4.72 2.87 5.35
C ALA A 43 4.27 3.41 3.98
N CYS A 44 4.91 4.49 3.49
CA CYS A 44 4.62 5.04 2.16
C CYS A 44 4.97 4.05 1.04
N ALA A 45 6.13 3.41 1.12
CA ALA A 45 6.56 2.41 0.14
C ALA A 45 5.60 1.21 0.08
N CYS A 46 4.98 0.82 1.21
CA CYS A 46 3.96 -0.22 1.23
C CYS A 46 2.73 0.18 0.38
N LEU A 47 2.24 1.41 0.52
CA LEU A 47 1.12 1.94 -0.26
C LEU A 47 1.47 2.07 -1.75
N ASP A 48 2.69 2.52 -2.06
CA ASP A 48 3.15 2.66 -3.44
C ASP A 48 3.15 1.31 -4.19
N VAL A 49 3.43 0.20 -3.50
CA VAL A 49 3.35 -1.14 -4.12
C VAL A 49 1.91 -1.62 -4.32
N LEU A 50 0.94 -1.16 -3.53
CA LEU A 50 -0.48 -1.47 -3.77
C LEU A 50 -1.02 -0.74 -5.01
N ILE A 51 -0.43 0.39 -5.37
CA ILE A 51 -0.79 1.20 -6.54
C ILE A 51 0.01 0.77 -7.79
N GLY A 52 1.22 0.24 -7.60
CA GLY A 52 2.13 -0.15 -8.67
C GLY A 52 1.67 -1.38 -9.45
N TYR A 53 2.13 -1.47 -10.71
CA TYR A 53 1.92 -2.63 -11.59
C TYR A 53 2.86 -3.81 -11.27
N GLU A 54 3.62 -3.71 -10.17
CA GLU A 54 4.61 -4.71 -9.81
C GLU A 54 3.93 -6.08 -9.61
N PRO A 55 4.37 -7.14 -10.32
CA PRO A 55 3.85 -8.48 -10.10
C PRO A 55 3.92 -8.83 -8.62
N ARG A 56 2.94 -9.56 -8.08
CA ARG A 56 2.94 -10.00 -6.67
C ARG A 56 4.26 -10.72 -6.33
N LYS A 57 5.21 -9.98 -5.79
CA LYS A 57 6.42 -10.55 -5.21
C LYS A 57 6.17 -10.78 -3.73
N THR A 58 6.75 -11.86 -3.21
CA THR A 58 6.79 -12.11 -1.77
C THR A 58 7.39 -10.90 -1.05
N GLY A 59 7.01 -10.67 0.22
CA GLY A 59 7.56 -9.57 1.02
C GLY A 59 9.10 -9.52 1.04
N TRP A 60 9.74 -10.66 0.78
CA TRP A 60 11.18 -10.86 0.62
C TRP A 60 11.79 -10.03 -0.53
N THR A 61 11.32 -10.20 -1.77
CA THR A 61 11.91 -9.48 -2.92
C THR A 61 11.66 -7.97 -2.82
N ARG A 62 10.63 -7.55 -2.08
CA ARG A 62 10.31 -6.13 -1.88
C ARG A 62 11.33 -5.43 -0.96
N ALA A 63 11.74 -6.09 0.12
CA ALA A 63 12.75 -5.57 1.03
C ALA A 63 14.13 -5.48 0.34
N GLU A 64 14.47 -6.44 -0.52
CA GLU A 64 15.70 -6.40 -1.31
C GLU A 64 15.74 -5.22 -2.31
N VAL A 65 14.62 -4.95 -3.02
CA VAL A 65 14.53 -3.83 -3.97
C VAL A 65 14.58 -2.46 -3.25
N ALA A 66 14.15 -2.38 -2.00
CA ALA A 66 14.26 -1.18 -1.17
C ALA A 66 15.68 -0.96 -0.59
N GLY A 67 16.65 -1.84 -0.90
CA GLY A 67 18.02 -1.78 -0.41
C GLY A 67 18.18 -2.30 1.04
N ASP A 68 17.20 -3.02 1.56
CA ASP A 68 17.28 -3.64 2.89
C ASP A 68 18.05 -4.98 2.79
N LEU A 69 19.25 -5.01 3.38
CA LEU A 69 20.12 -6.19 3.40
C LEU A 69 19.59 -7.33 4.29
N GLY A 70 18.49 -7.11 5.03
CA GLY A 70 17.93 -8.08 5.97
C GLY A 70 16.42 -8.22 5.85
N PRO A 71 15.88 -8.74 4.73
CA PRO A 71 14.44 -8.93 4.52
C PRO A 71 13.73 -9.71 5.66
N TRP A 72 14.45 -10.57 6.38
CA TRP A 72 13.97 -11.33 7.56
C TRP A 72 13.75 -10.48 8.83
N ARG A 73 14.26 -9.24 8.90
CA ARG A 73 14.09 -8.37 10.08
C ARG A 73 12.65 -7.92 10.30
N GLN A 74 11.84 -7.90 9.24
CA GLN A 74 10.39 -7.67 9.30
C GLN A 74 9.66 -8.87 9.94
N GLN A 75 10.19 -10.09 9.80
CA GLN A 75 9.63 -11.32 10.37
C GLN A 75 9.98 -11.49 11.86
N ALA A 76 11.15 -11.01 12.29
CA ALA A 76 11.54 -10.98 13.70
C ALA A 76 10.59 -10.13 14.56
N LEU A 77 9.96 -9.10 13.98
CA LEU A 77 8.92 -8.29 14.64
C LEU A 77 7.58 -9.04 14.80
N LEU A 78 7.36 -10.10 14.03
CA LEU A 78 6.16 -10.93 14.06
C LEU A 78 6.33 -12.18 14.95
N GLY A 79 7.43 -12.27 15.71
CA GLY A 79 7.64 -13.30 16.73
C GLY A 79 8.21 -14.64 16.24
N GLY A 80 8.73 -14.71 15.00
CA GLY A 80 9.37 -15.92 14.47
C GLY A 80 10.84 -16.01 14.84
N GLY A 81 11.17 -16.38 16.07
CA GLY A 81 12.53 -16.65 16.52
C GLY A 81 12.57 -17.92 17.38
N HIS A 82 12.77 -19.06 16.73
CA HIS A 82 13.36 -20.27 17.33
C HIS A 82 14.39 -20.81 16.35
#